data_AF-A0A3M2D092-F1
#
_entry.id   AF-A0A3M2D092-F1
#
_cell.length_a   1.000
_cell.length_b   1.000
_cell.length_c   1.000
_cell.angle_alpha   90.00
_cell.angle_beta   90.00
_cell.angle_gamma   90.00
#
_symmetry.space_group_name_H-M   'P 1'
#
loop_
_entity.id
_entity.type
_entity.pdbx_description
1 polymer ?
#
loop_
_entity_poly.entity_id
_entity_poly.type
_entity_poly.pdbx_seq_one_letter_code
_entity_poly.pdbx_strand_id
1 'polypeptide(L)'
;MRATTRRVAILAGLAVSISAGCTGPRLKSRQKQIAQPEPATAPAEPRIVESVVDARLRLAAEPRDGSVIVMGQPTPEQLRAFAEDGGDTVINLRTAEEMDKLDYDERALAEELGLRYIWMPMSGSQLDLAKVQNFGAMLPDASSEVLLHCASGGRASGMWAAHLAVNEGRTDREALMRGQAVGLKGSMEQIAKRIMLETPDRVLAAVDPANLRGHVDTLASFGTRHTLSDTSSDTRGIGAARRWVAQAFENAVADSGRSGDLTPRVEFDSHTVEPDGRRITEPVEVVNVVCTIPGADPVSRDRLYYVLAHLDSRASEANDAISDAPGANDDASGVAALIELARVLSHERLDSTIVLMATSGEEQGLYGARLHAQAAKAAGKDIRAVLNNDTIGNPAGPGGLMARNEVRILSEGIPLEALAQDPDRLAGFVRQMRMLGAESDGVSRQLARYIYDIGELHHAPVRAKLIFRPDRFLRGGDHTPFNELGYAGVRFCEVYEDYTQQHQNIRTENGIVYGDLPEHVDAAYLADVTRLNAVVLAHIANAPSVPTNARIIVAELTNDTTLRWDASPEPDVAGYEIVWRETTSPVWQDFKDVGNSTEGTVDLSKDNWIFGVRAYDRDGYRSPVAFPMPARE
;
A
#
# COMPACT_ATOMS: atom_id res chain seq x y z
N MET A 1 53.12 -26.57 -6.56
CA MET A 1 53.17 -27.90 -5.92
C MET A 1 51.75 -28.46 -5.92
N ARG A 2 51.55 -29.57 -6.68
CA ARG A 2 50.43 -30.56 -6.71
C ARG A 2 48.97 -30.02 -6.60
N ALA A 3 48.19 -29.97 -7.69
CA ALA A 3 47.44 -31.07 -8.34
C ALA A 3 46.49 -31.80 -7.37
N THR A 4 45.18 -31.95 -7.62
CA THR A 4 44.64 -32.80 -8.70
C THR A 4 43.16 -32.51 -9.01
N THR A 5 42.81 -32.77 -10.27
CA THR A 5 41.56 -32.60 -11.02
C THR A 5 40.72 -33.90 -11.06
N ARG A 6 39.40 -33.79 -11.34
CA ARG A 6 38.49 -34.63 -12.20
C ARG A 6 37.19 -35.04 -11.47
N ARG A 7 35.95 -34.83 -11.98
CA ARG A 7 35.20 -35.12 -13.24
C ARG A 7 34.66 -36.56 -13.38
N VAL A 8 33.37 -36.63 -13.81
CA VAL A 8 32.55 -37.71 -14.45
C VAL A 8 32.11 -38.89 -13.53
N ALA A 9 30.98 -39.61 -13.66
CA ALA A 9 29.97 -39.80 -14.71
C ALA A 9 28.67 -40.46 -14.18
N ILE A 10 27.62 -40.37 -14.99
CA ILE A 10 26.33 -41.10 -15.03
C ILE A 10 26.54 -42.62 -15.23
N LEU A 11 25.71 -43.51 -14.63
CA LEU A 11 25.02 -44.60 -15.35
C LEU A 11 24.00 -45.42 -14.52
N ALA A 12 23.06 -45.99 -15.28
CA ALA A 12 21.86 -46.77 -14.96
C ALA A 12 22.07 -48.11 -14.20
N GLY A 13 20.98 -48.59 -13.60
CA GLY A 13 20.82 -49.98 -13.14
C GLY A 13 19.40 -50.49 -13.39
N LEU A 14 19.26 -51.33 -14.42
CA LEU A 14 18.12 -52.21 -14.72
C LEU A 14 18.11 -53.39 -13.71
N ALA A 15 16.92 -53.90 -13.36
CA ALA A 15 16.77 -55.29 -12.91
C ALA A 15 15.58 -55.96 -13.62
N VAL A 16 15.85 -57.17 -14.08
CA VAL A 16 15.15 -57.94 -15.11
C VAL A 16 14.09 -58.89 -14.51
N SER A 17 13.10 -59.15 -15.34
CA SER A 17 11.97 -60.05 -15.25
C SER A 17 12.31 -61.55 -15.24
N ILE A 18 11.44 -62.36 -14.64
CA ILE A 18 11.26 -63.78 -15.00
C ILE A 18 9.79 -63.98 -15.36
N SER A 19 9.57 -64.52 -16.57
CA SER A 19 8.28 -64.94 -17.09
C SER A 19 8.29 -66.47 -17.26
N ALA A 20 7.13 -67.10 -17.05
CA ALA A 20 6.81 -68.39 -17.62
C ALA A 20 5.29 -68.44 -17.84
N GLY A 21 4.87 -68.63 -19.08
CA GLY A 21 3.47 -68.75 -19.51
C GLY A 21 3.08 -70.17 -19.91
N CYS A 22 1.87 -70.23 -20.48
CA CYS A 22 1.16 -71.35 -21.13
C CYS A 22 0.19 -72.14 -20.22
N THR A 23 -1.04 -72.55 -20.57
CA THR A 23 -1.95 -72.41 -21.75
C THR A 23 -3.27 -73.15 -21.42
N GLY A 24 -4.46 -72.50 -21.56
CA GLY A 24 -5.83 -73.05 -21.84
C GLY A 24 -6.46 -74.19 -20.98
N PRO A 25 -7.76 -74.57 -21.14
CA PRO A 25 -8.84 -74.02 -21.98
C PRO A 25 -10.15 -73.66 -21.21
N ARG A 26 -11.04 -72.92 -21.90
CA ARG A 26 -12.41 -72.58 -21.50
C ARG A 26 -13.34 -73.82 -21.57
N LEU A 27 -14.17 -74.01 -20.54
CA LEU A 27 -15.37 -74.87 -20.59
C LEU A 27 -16.62 -74.04 -20.29
N LYS A 28 -17.56 -74.10 -21.23
CA LYS A 28 -18.89 -73.50 -21.20
C LYS A 28 -19.80 -74.31 -20.27
N SER A 29 -20.55 -73.65 -19.39
CA SER A 29 -21.82 -74.19 -18.90
C SER A 29 -22.96 -73.23 -19.25
N ARG A 30 -23.90 -73.75 -20.04
CA ARG A 30 -25.19 -73.13 -20.36
C ARG A 30 -26.05 -73.13 -19.11
N GLN A 31 -26.63 -71.99 -18.75
CA GLN A 31 -27.95 -71.96 -18.11
C GLN A 31 -28.86 -70.97 -18.83
N LYS A 32 -30.11 -71.41 -18.97
CA LYS A 32 -31.17 -70.88 -19.85
C LYS A 32 -31.57 -69.44 -19.50
N GLN A 33 -31.79 -68.67 -20.54
CA GLN A 33 -32.41 -67.35 -20.52
C GLN A 33 -33.90 -67.50 -20.14
N ILE A 34 -34.29 -66.98 -18.98
CA ILE A 34 -35.68 -66.66 -18.65
C ILE A 34 -35.79 -65.15 -18.78
N ALA A 35 -36.63 -64.68 -19.70
CA ALA A 35 -36.92 -63.26 -19.86
C ALA A 35 -37.62 -62.73 -18.61
N GLN A 36 -37.08 -61.68 -18.00
CA GLN A 36 -37.78 -60.85 -17.02
C GLN A 36 -38.54 -59.73 -17.75
N PRO A 37 -39.74 -59.35 -17.31
CA PRO A 37 -40.54 -58.31 -17.95
C PRO A 37 -39.95 -56.92 -17.66
N GLU A 38 -40.21 -55.96 -18.57
CA GLU A 38 -39.85 -54.55 -18.39
C GLU A 38 -40.41 -53.98 -17.07
N PRO A 39 -39.65 -53.14 -16.35
CA PRO A 39 -40.17 -52.51 -15.13
C PRO A 39 -41.18 -51.43 -15.52
N ALA A 40 -42.39 -51.55 -14.95
CA ALA A 40 -43.39 -50.51 -15.01
C ALA A 40 -42.85 -49.20 -14.41
N THR A 41 -43.08 -48.09 -15.11
CA THR A 41 -42.83 -46.72 -14.62
C THR A 41 -43.58 -46.49 -13.31
N ALA A 42 -42.84 -46.27 -12.23
CA ALA A 42 -43.41 -45.84 -10.96
C ALA A 42 -44.09 -44.47 -11.13
N PRO A 43 -45.26 -44.24 -10.52
CA PRO A 43 -45.88 -42.91 -10.52
C PRO A 43 -45.00 -41.95 -9.73
N ALA A 44 -44.89 -40.70 -10.21
CA ALA A 44 -44.17 -39.63 -9.54
C ALA A 44 -44.66 -39.47 -8.09
N GLU A 45 -43.73 -39.43 -7.14
CA GLU A 45 -44.03 -39.14 -5.74
C GLU A 45 -44.68 -37.74 -5.62
N PRO A 46 -45.69 -37.57 -4.76
CA PRO A 46 -46.31 -36.25 -4.54
C PRO A 46 -45.29 -35.27 -3.95
N ARG A 47 -45.12 -34.10 -4.59
CA ARG A 47 -44.38 -32.95 -4.01
C ARG A 47 -45.04 -32.56 -2.68
N ILE A 48 -44.35 -32.77 -1.58
CA ILE A 48 -44.75 -32.24 -0.27
C ILE A 48 -44.63 -30.72 -0.36
N VAL A 49 -45.76 -30.01 -0.24
CA VAL A 49 -45.76 -28.55 -0.07
C VAL A 49 -45.18 -28.26 1.30
N GLU A 50 -44.06 -27.55 1.36
CA GLU A 50 -43.42 -27.17 2.62
C GLU A 50 -44.38 -26.30 3.45
N SER A 51 -44.54 -26.60 4.73
CA SER A 51 -45.32 -25.74 5.62
C SER A 51 -44.49 -24.52 6.01
N VAL A 52 -45.12 -23.37 6.25
CA VAL A 52 -44.43 -22.16 6.73
C VAL A 52 -43.68 -22.42 8.06
N VAL A 53 -44.17 -23.34 8.89
CA VAL A 53 -43.52 -23.75 10.14
C VAL A 53 -42.20 -24.48 9.86
N ASP A 54 -42.19 -25.38 8.88
CA ASP A 54 -40.97 -26.10 8.48
C ASP A 54 -39.97 -25.16 7.80
N ALA A 55 -40.46 -24.26 6.95
CA ALA A 55 -39.64 -23.24 6.29
C ALA A 55 -39.00 -22.28 7.31
N ARG A 56 -39.76 -21.87 8.35
CA ARG A 56 -39.25 -21.04 9.44
C ARG A 56 -38.18 -21.75 10.26
N LEU A 57 -38.37 -23.05 10.55
CA LEU A 57 -37.38 -23.84 11.26
C LEU A 57 -36.08 -23.99 10.45
N ARG A 58 -36.18 -24.15 9.12
CA ARG A 58 -35.01 -24.19 8.23
C ARG A 58 -34.33 -22.84 8.13
N LEU A 59 -35.08 -21.75 7.97
CA LEU A 59 -34.54 -20.39 7.96
C LEU A 59 -33.80 -20.08 9.26
N ALA A 60 -34.33 -20.50 10.40
CA ALA A 60 -33.68 -20.34 11.70
C ALA A 60 -32.34 -21.09 11.81
N ALA A 61 -32.18 -22.19 11.07
CA ALA A 61 -30.96 -22.99 11.01
C ALA A 61 -29.93 -22.47 9.99
N GLU A 62 -30.30 -21.51 9.14
CA GLU A 62 -29.36 -20.91 8.21
C GLU A 62 -28.27 -20.10 8.95
N PRO A 63 -27.04 -20.09 8.43
CA PRO A 63 -25.95 -19.33 9.04
C PRO A 63 -26.26 -17.84 9.11
N ARG A 64 -25.88 -17.22 10.24
CA ARG A 64 -26.10 -15.80 10.51
C ARG A 64 -24.87 -15.13 11.10
N ASP A 65 -24.75 -13.85 10.85
CA ASP A 65 -23.78 -12.97 11.47
C ASP A 65 -24.45 -11.64 11.82
N GLY A 66 -24.71 -11.40 13.10
CA GLY A 66 -25.58 -10.31 13.54
C GLY A 66 -27.02 -10.47 12.99
N SER A 67 -27.53 -9.39 12.36
CA SER A 67 -28.84 -9.34 11.73
C SER A 67 -28.85 -9.82 10.26
N VAL A 68 -27.74 -10.38 9.78
CA VAL A 68 -27.60 -10.83 8.39
C VAL A 68 -27.64 -12.36 8.32
N ILE A 69 -28.65 -12.87 7.62
CA ILE A 69 -28.79 -14.29 7.26
C ILE A 69 -28.17 -14.50 5.89
N VAL A 70 -27.27 -15.47 5.76
CA VAL A 70 -26.57 -15.79 4.51
C VAL A 70 -26.95 -17.19 4.07
N MET A 71 -27.58 -17.30 2.89
CA MET A 71 -28.11 -18.59 2.43
C MET A 71 -28.07 -18.81 0.92
N GLY A 72 -28.40 -20.03 0.52
CA GLY A 72 -28.73 -20.38 -0.87
C GLY A 72 -30.08 -19.81 -1.31
N GLN A 73 -30.60 -20.28 -2.45
CA GLN A 73 -31.89 -19.83 -2.97
C GLN A 73 -33.01 -20.01 -1.92
N PRO A 74 -33.66 -18.94 -1.43
CA PRO A 74 -34.80 -19.09 -0.54
C PRO A 74 -35.99 -19.71 -1.29
N THR A 75 -36.85 -20.42 -0.59
CA THR A 75 -38.18 -20.83 -1.10
C THR A 75 -39.21 -19.71 -0.87
N PRO A 76 -40.35 -19.73 -1.58
CA PRO A 76 -41.45 -18.80 -1.31
C PRO A 76 -41.88 -18.82 0.17
N GLU A 77 -41.91 -19.99 0.79
CA GLU A 77 -42.28 -20.16 2.19
C GLU A 77 -41.22 -19.60 3.14
N GLN A 78 -39.93 -19.69 2.81
CA GLN A 78 -38.86 -19.05 3.58
C GLN A 78 -38.93 -17.51 3.49
N LEU A 79 -39.28 -16.95 2.32
CA LEU A 79 -39.48 -15.50 2.19
C LEU A 79 -40.68 -15.01 3.02
N ARG A 80 -41.77 -15.77 3.03
CA ARG A 80 -42.93 -15.48 3.90
C ARG A 80 -42.56 -15.57 5.38
N ALA A 81 -41.85 -16.61 5.78
CA ALA A 81 -41.39 -16.76 7.15
C ALA A 81 -40.46 -15.62 7.57
N PHE A 82 -39.52 -15.22 6.70
CA PHE A 82 -38.63 -14.09 6.93
C PHE A 82 -39.40 -12.78 7.14
N ALA A 83 -40.38 -12.48 6.27
CA ALA A 83 -41.23 -11.31 6.44
C ALA A 83 -42.06 -11.34 7.74
N GLU A 84 -42.64 -12.49 8.07
CA GLU A 84 -43.42 -12.68 9.30
C GLU A 84 -42.57 -12.54 10.58
N ASP A 85 -41.27 -12.88 10.51
CA ASP A 85 -40.30 -12.73 11.60
C ASP A 85 -39.71 -11.32 11.69
N GLY A 86 -40.19 -10.37 10.89
CA GLY A 86 -39.77 -8.97 10.92
C GLY A 86 -38.58 -8.65 10.01
N GLY A 87 -38.32 -9.50 9.00
CA GLY A 87 -37.36 -9.24 7.94
C GLY A 87 -37.65 -7.93 7.22
N ASP A 88 -36.59 -7.20 6.87
CA ASP A 88 -36.69 -5.89 6.22
C ASP A 88 -36.25 -5.94 4.76
N THR A 89 -35.05 -6.46 4.51
CA THR A 89 -34.41 -6.40 3.19
C THR A 89 -33.98 -7.78 2.69
N VAL A 90 -34.25 -8.06 1.42
CA VAL A 90 -33.73 -9.22 0.67
C VAL A 90 -32.71 -8.73 -0.36
N ILE A 91 -31.49 -9.25 -0.29
CA ILE A 91 -30.43 -8.96 -1.24
C ILE A 91 -30.11 -10.21 -2.06
N ASN A 92 -30.38 -10.13 -3.36
CA ASN A 92 -30.18 -11.22 -4.31
C ASN A 92 -28.94 -10.98 -5.19
N LEU A 93 -27.99 -11.92 -5.16
CA LEU A 93 -26.78 -11.88 -5.99
C LEU A 93 -26.84 -12.73 -7.26
N ARG A 94 -27.97 -13.39 -7.54
CA ARG A 94 -28.13 -14.28 -8.71
C ARG A 94 -28.18 -13.50 -10.02
N THR A 95 -27.65 -14.11 -11.09
CA THR A 95 -27.72 -13.54 -12.44
C THR A 95 -29.14 -13.66 -13.01
N ALA A 96 -29.44 -12.89 -14.06
CA ALA A 96 -30.73 -12.98 -14.74
C ALA A 96 -31.02 -14.41 -15.23
N GLU A 97 -30.03 -15.09 -15.82
CA GLU A 97 -30.18 -16.45 -16.33
C GLU A 97 -30.39 -17.49 -15.21
N GLU A 98 -29.94 -17.19 -13.99
CA GLU A 98 -30.20 -18.00 -12.82
C GLU A 98 -31.61 -17.78 -12.26
N MET A 99 -32.15 -16.57 -12.39
CA MET A 99 -33.50 -16.21 -11.94
C MET A 99 -34.57 -16.74 -12.90
N ASP A 100 -34.32 -16.72 -14.21
CA ASP A 100 -35.22 -17.26 -15.24
C ASP A 100 -35.54 -18.76 -15.09
N LYS A 101 -34.77 -19.47 -14.25
CA LYS A 101 -34.93 -20.91 -13.97
C LYS A 101 -35.78 -21.20 -12.73
N LEU A 102 -36.18 -20.18 -11.98
CA LEU A 102 -37.04 -20.34 -10.80
C LEU A 102 -38.48 -20.60 -11.23
N ASP A 103 -39.22 -21.32 -10.40
CA ASP A 103 -40.65 -21.60 -10.61
C ASP A 103 -41.57 -20.55 -9.97
N TYR A 104 -40.99 -19.44 -9.48
CA TYR A 104 -41.72 -18.29 -8.95
C TYR A 104 -40.95 -16.98 -9.19
N ASP A 105 -41.67 -15.86 -9.18
CA ASP A 105 -41.09 -14.51 -9.25
C ASP A 105 -40.72 -14.04 -7.83
N GLU A 106 -39.44 -14.15 -7.50
CA GLU A 106 -38.92 -13.76 -6.19
C GLU A 106 -39.12 -12.29 -5.87
N ARG A 107 -38.94 -11.42 -6.87
CA ARG A 107 -39.06 -9.97 -6.68
C ARG A 107 -40.51 -9.60 -6.40
N ALA A 108 -41.43 -10.09 -7.23
CA ALA A 108 -42.85 -9.84 -7.04
C ALA A 108 -43.33 -10.34 -5.67
N LEU A 109 -42.87 -11.52 -5.22
CA LEU A 109 -43.20 -12.06 -3.91
C LEU A 109 -42.59 -11.23 -2.76
N ALA A 110 -41.32 -10.82 -2.86
CA ALA A 110 -40.70 -9.98 -1.83
C ALA A 110 -41.43 -8.64 -1.70
N GLU A 111 -41.77 -8.01 -2.84
CA GLU A 111 -42.55 -6.77 -2.88
C GLU A 111 -43.98 -6.96 -2.33
N GLU A 112 -44.64 -8.08 -2.63
CA GLU A 112 -45.96 -8.44 -2.05
C GLU A 112 -45.89 -8.57 -0.52
N LEU A 113 -44.80 -9.11 0.00
CA LEU A 113 -44.57 -9.29 1.44
C LEU A 113 -44.08 -8.02 2.15
N GLY A 114 -43.90 -6.91 1.42
CA GLY A 114 -43.44 -5.64 1.96
C GLY A 114 -41.94 -5.59 2.24
N LEU A 115 -41.16 -6.54 1.72
CA LEU A 115 -39.70 -6.57 1.86
C LEU A 115 -39.05 -5.63 0.84
N ARG A 116 -38.02 -4.91 1.26
CA ARG A 116 -37.15 -4.17 0.33
C ARG A 116 -36.33 -5.18 -0.47
N TYR A 117 -36.45 -5.13 -1.80
CA TYR A 117 -35.72 -6.03 -2.69
C TYR A 117 -34.55 -5.32 -3.38
N ILE A 118 -33.33 -5.78 -3.12
CA ILE A 118 -32.10 -5.30 -3.77
C ILE A 118 -31.56 -6.41 -4.67
N TRP A 119 -31.47 -6.14 -5.96
CA TRP A 119 -30.92 -7.08 -6.93
C TRP A 119 -29.57 -6.60 -7.45
N MET A 120 -28.52 -7.35 -7.14
CA MET A 120 -27.14 -7.06 -7.55
C MET A 120 -26.57 -8.29 -8.29
N PRO A 121 -26.97 -8.50 -9.56
CA PRO A 121 -26.66 -9.72 -10.28
C PRO A 121 -25.16 -9.86 -10.52
N MET A 122 -24.56 -10.99 -10.12
CA MET A 122 -23.15 -11.26 -10.38
C MET A 122 -22.83 -12.75 -10.46
N SER A 123 -21.95 -13.13 -11.39
CA SER A 123 -21.29 -14.43 -11.33
C SER A 123 -20.20 -14.45 -10.24
N GLY A 124 -19.83 -15.63 -9.74
CA GLY A 124 -18.79 -15.74 -8.70
C GLY A 124 -17.43 -15.17 -9.13
N SER A 125 -17.10 -15.20 -10.42
CA SER A 125 -15.89 -14.59 -10.98
C SER A 125 -15.94 -13.07 -11.08
N GLN A 126 -17.12 -12.46 -10.96
CA GLN A 126 -17.32 -11.01 -11.07
C GLN A 126 -17.31 -10.29 -9.71
N LEU A 127 -17.10 -10.99 -8.60
CA LEU A 127 -16.91 -10.34 -7.29
C LEU A 127 -15.56 -9.60 -7.28
N ASP A 128 -15.61 -8.27 -7.11
CA ASP A 128 -14.47 -7.35 -7.11
C ASP A 128 -14.66 -6.24 -6.05
N LEU A 129 -13.60 -5.44 -5.83
CA LEU A 129 -13.58 -4.40 -4.80
C LEU A 129 -14.70 -3.37 -4.96
N ALA A 130 -14.92 -2.87 -6.18
CA ALA A 130 -15.94 -1.86 -6.46
C ALA A 130 -17.35 -2.37 -6.12
N LYS A 131 -17.66 -3.63 -6.42
CA LYS A 131 -18.94 -4.24 -6.04
C LYS A 131 -19.07 -4.43 -4.54
N VAL A 132 -17.97 -4.76 -3.85
CA VAL A 132 -17.98 -4.87 -2.38
C VAL A 132 -18.21 -3.50 -1.74
N GLN A 133 -17.54 -2.44 -2.20
CA GLN A 133 -17.78 -1.07 -1.74
C GLN A 133 -19.23 -0.63 -1.97
N ASN A 134 -19.74 -0.86 -3.18
CA ASN A 134 -21.13 -0.55 -3.53
C ASN A 134 -22.14 -1.32 -2.67
N PHE A 135 -21.87 -2.60 -2.39
CA PHE A 135 -22.70 -3.41 -1.50
C PHE A 135 -22.86 -2.78 -0.11
N GLY A 136 -21.77 -2.26 0.49
CA GLY A 136 -21.85 -1.59 1.79
C GLY A 136 -22.73 -0.35 1.78
N ALA A 137 -22.67 0.45 0.71
CA ALA A 137 -23.52 1.63 0.56
C ALA A 137 -25.01 1.30 0.38
N MET A 138 -25.33 0.07 -0.03
CA MET A 138 -26.70 -0.39 -0.24
C MET A 138 -27.33 -1.04 0.99
N LEU A 139 -26.53 -1.42 1.99
CA LEU A 139 -27.05 -2.05 3.20
C LEU A 139 -27.94 -1.08 4.00
N PRO A 140 -29.05 -1.58 4.57
CA PRO A 140 -29.89 -0.79 5.46
C PRO A 140 -29.20 -0.55 6.81
N ASP A 141 -29.83 0.26 7.68
CA ASP A 141 -29.33 0.51 9.03
C ASP A 141 -29.11 -0.79 9.81
N ALA A 142 -28.10 -0.81 10.69
CA ALA A 142 -27.64 -1.99 11.43
C ALA A 142 -28.71 -2.70 12.30
N SER A 143 -29.87 -2.08 12.53
CA SER A 143 -31.01 -2.69 13.23
C SER A 143 -31.93 -3.51 12.32
N SER A 144 -31.70 -3.50 11.01
CA SER A 144 -32.56 -4.16 10.03
C SER A 144 -32.14 -5.62 9.84
N GLU A 145 -33.10 -6.53 9.79
CA GLU A 145 -32.87 -7.94 9.46
C GLU A 145 -32.73 -8.09 7.94
N VAL A 146 -31.60 -8.64 7.49
CA VAL A 146 -31.24 -8.75 6.09
C VAL A 146 -31.07 -10.22 5.69
N LEU A 147 -31.71 -10.61 4.59
CA LEU A 147 -31.51 -11.90 3.95
C LEU A 147 -30.64 -11.72 2.71
N LEU A 148 -29.37 -12.12 2.82
CA LEU A 148 -28.40 -12.09 1.73
C LEU A 148 -28.27 -13.47 1.10
N HIS A 149 -28.60 -13.59 -0.19
CA HIS A 149 -28.60 -14.90 -0.84
C HIS A 149 -28.00 -14.92 -2.25
N CYS A 150 -27.68 -16.12 -2.68
CA CYS A 150 -27.34 -16.45 -4.06
C CYS A 150 -27.75 -17.89 -4.36
N ALA A 151 -27.32 -18.48 -5.48
CA ALA A 151 -27.75 -19.84 -5.82
C ALA A 151 -27.39 -20.91 -4.76
N SER A 152 -26.20 -20.83 -4.16
CA SER A 152 -25.68 -21.85 -3.23
C SER A 152 -25.12 -21.28 -1.91
N GLY A 153 -25.33 -19.99 -1.64
CA GLY A 153 -24.75 -19.28 -0.49
C GLY A 153 -23.30 -18.83 -0.66
N GLY A 154 -22.52 -19.44 -1.56
CA GLY A 154 -21.09 -19.12 -1.70
C GLY A 154 -20.79 -17.66 -2.05
N ARG A 155 -21.47 -17.07 -3.06
CA ARG A 155 -21.28 -15.65 -3.43
C ARG A 155 -21.69 -14.72 -2.30
N ALA A 156 -22.82 -15.03 -1.66
CA ALA A 156 -23.35 -14.28 -0.52
C ALA A 156 -22.35 -14.25 0.65
N SER A 157 -21.81 -15.40 1.04
CA SER A 157 -20.78 -15.49 2.08
C SER A 157 -19.47 -14.78 1.71
N GLY A 158 -19.06 -14.83 0.43
CA GLY A 158 -17.85 -14.15 -0.05
C GLY A 158 -18.00 -12.63 -0.10
N MET A 159 -19.17 -12.15 -0.54
CA MET A 159 -19.55 -10.74 -0.50
C MET A 159 -19.58 -10.23 0.95
N TRP A 160 -20.21 -10.99 1.85
CA TRP A 160 -20.30 -10.64 3.26
C TRP A 160 -18.92 -10.55 3.92
N ALA A 161 -18.05 -11.55 3.72
CA ALA A 161 -16.70 -11.52 4.25
C ALA A 161 -15.89 -10.31 3.72
N ALA A 162 -15.91 -10.09 2.41
CA ALA A 162 -15.21 -8.95 1.82
C ALA A 162 -15.78 -7.60 2.30
N HIS A 163 -17.10 -7.51 2.50
CA HIS A 163 -17.77 -6.34 3.05
C HIS A 163 -17.29 -5.99 4.45
N LEU A 164 -17.21 -6.99 5.34
CA LEU A 164 -16.70 -6.80 6.70
C LEU A 164 -15.30 -6.20 6.69
N ALA A 165 -14.42 -6.70 5.81
CA ALA A 165 -13.07 -6.15 5.69
C ALA A 165 -13.06 -4.74 5.08
N VAL A 166 -13.65 -4.57 3.90
CA VAL A 166 -13.50 -3.36 3.08
C VAL A 166 -14.33 -2.18 3.59
N ASN A 167 -15.57 -2.42 4.03
CA ASN A 167 -16.51 -1.34 4.37
C ASN A 167 -16.71 -1.15 5.86
N GLU A 168 -16.66 -2.23 6.66
CA GLU A 168 -16.72 -2.13 8.12
C GLU A 168 -15.34 -1.99 8.78
N GLY A 169 -14.25 -2.15 8.02
CA GLY A 169 -12.89 -2.06 8.55
C GLY A 169 -12.54 -3.17 9.55
N ARG A 170 -13.14 -4.37 9.42
CA ARG A 170 -12.71 -5.54 10.19
C ARG A 170 -11.37 -6.04 9.67
N THR A 171 -10.57 -6.62 10.57
CA THR A 171 -9.34 -7.32 10.18
C THR A 171 -9.65 -8.41 9.17
N ASP A 172 -8.75 -8.69 8.22
CA ASP A 172 -8.95 -9.74 7.20
C ASP A 172 -9.18 -11.10 7.87
N ARG A 173 -8.52 -11.33 9.01
CA ARG A 173 -8.71 -12.54 9.83
C ARG A 173 -10.11 -12.64 10.43
N GLU A 174 -10.62 -11.55 11.00
CA GLU A 174 -11.98 -11.52 11.55
C GLU A 174 -13.02 -11.67 10.44
N ALA A 175 -12.86 -10.93 9.35
CA ALA A 175 -13.72 -10.99 8.16
C ALA A 175 -13.77 -12.42 7.58
N LEU A 176 -12.62 -13.10 7.50
CA LEU A 176 -12.55 -14.50 7.08
C LEU A 176 -13.23 -15.45 8.06
N MET A 177 -12.99 -15.28 9.37
CA MET A 177 -13.60 -16.12 10.39
C MET A 177 -15.14 -16.01 10.34
N ARG A 178 -15.65 -14.78 10.28
CA ARG A 178 -17.09 -14.50 10.21
C ARG A 178 -17.69 -14.97 8.89
N GLY A 179 -16.98 -14.75 7.78
CA GLY A 179 -17.32 -15.31 6.47
C GLY A 179 -17.45 -16.84 6.50
N GLN A 180 -16.48 -17.53 7.10
CA GLN A 180 -16.48 -18.99 7.24
C GLN A 180 -17.62 -19.47 8.15
N ALA A 181 -17.95 -18.71 9.21
CA ALA A 181 -19.10 -18.99 10.06
C ALA A 181 -20.43 -18.92 9.28
N VAL A 182 -20.49 -18.10 8.22
CA VAL A 182 -21.66 -17.99 7.32
C VAL A 182 -21.54 -18.77 6.00
N GLY A 183 -20.62 -19.75 5.94
CA GLY A 183 -20.55 -20.71 4.83
C GLY A 183 -19.52 -20.42 3.74
N LEU A 184 -18.64 -19.43 3.93
CA LEU A 184 -17.53 -19.15 3.02
C LEU A 184 -16.56 -20.34 2.95
N LYS A 185 -16.30 -20.83 1.73
CA LYS A 185 -15.34 -21.92 1.47
C LYS A 185 -14.92 -21.97 0.01
N GLY A 186 -13.86 -22.73 -0.28
CA GLY A 186 -13.45 -23.10 -1.64
C GLY A 186 -13.05 -21.89 -2.49
N SER A 187 -13.51 -21.84 -3.75
CA SER A 187 -13.14 -20.76 -4.68
C SER A 187 -13.63 -19.38 -4.25
N MET A 188 -14.78 -19.30 -3.57
CA MET A 188 -15.28 -18.01 -3.05
C MET A 188 -14.44 -17.52 -1.89
N GLU A 189 -13.92 -18.41 -1.05
CA GLU A 189 -12.96 -18.02 -0.02
C GLU A 189 -11.67 -17.47 -0.66
N GLN A 190 -11.19 -18.07 -1.75
CA GLN A 190 -10.01 -17.54 -2.45
C GLN A 190 -10.28 -16.18 -3.12
N ILE A 191 -11.48 -15.97 -3.66
CA ILE A 191 -11.86 -14.68 -4.26
C ILE A 191 -12.07 -13.61 -3.18
N ALA A 192 -12.74 -13.97 -2.09
CA ALA A 192 -12.90 -13.07 -0.95
C ALA A 192 -11.52 -12.75 -0.35
N LYS A 193 -10.66 -13.75 -0.14
CA LYS A 193 -9.25 -13.57 0.25
C LYS A 193 -8.50 -12.69 -0.72
N ARG A 194 -8.76 -12.76 -2.02
CA ARG A 194 -8.15 -11.90 -3.03
C ARG A 194 -8.59 -10.44 -2.89
N ILE A 195 -9.85 -10.22 -2.55
CA ILE A 195 -10.39 -8.87 -2.32
C ILE A 195 -9.90 -8.34 -0.97
N MET A 196 -9.82 -9.22 0.03
CA MET A 196 -9.18 -9.05 1.32
C MET A 196 -7.66 -9.24 1.26
N LEU A 197 -7.03 -9.37 0.07
CA LEU A 197 -5.57 -9.57 0.04
C LEU A 197 -5.03 -8.26 0.61
N GLU A 198 -4.20 -8.40 1.65
CA GLU A 198 -3.62 -7.33 2.45
C GLU A 198 -3.38 -6.10 1.56
N THR A 199 -3.91 -4.93 1.95
CA THR A 199 -3.76 -3.64 1.24
C THR A 199 -2.44 -3.51 0.45
N PRO A 200 -1.26 -3.89 1.00
CA PRO A 200 -0.01 -4.09 0.25
C PRO A 200 -0.09 -4.72 -1.16
N ASP A 201 -0.72 -5.89 -1.32
CA ASP A 201 -0.76 -6.60 -2.60
C ASP A 201 -1.64 -5.86 -3.62
N ARG A 202 -2.75 -5.26 -3.16
CA ARG A 202 -3.63 -4.46 -4.02
C ARG A 202 -2.89 -3.24 -4.56
N VAL A 203 -2.19 -2.50 -3.70
CA VAL A 203 -1.47 -1.30 -4.14
C VAL A 203 -0.30 -1.62 -5.05
N LEU A 204 0.39 -2.75 -4.84
CA LEU A 204 1.45 -3.22 -5.75
C LEU A 204 0.89 -3.55 -7.14
N ALA A 205 -0.23 -4.27 -7.20
CA ALA A 205 -0.86 -4.68 -8.46
C ALA A 205 -1.54 -3.51 -9.20
N ALA A 206 -2.02 -2.50 -8.47
CA ALA A 206 -2.79 -1.40 -9.02
C ALA A 206 -1.94 -0.41 -9.81
N VAL A 207 -0.64 -0.26 -9.52
CA VAL A 207 0.24 0.69 -10.24
C VAL A 207 0.38 0.32 -11.72
N ASP A 208 0.08 1.26 -12.61
CA ASP A 208 0.08 1.11 -14.06
C ASP A 208 1.22 1.92 -14.72
N PRO A 209 2.20 1.26 -15.37
CA PRO A 209 3.27 1.95 -16.09
C PRO A 209 2.77 2.83 -17.25
N ALA A 210 1.61 2.53 -17.85
CA ALA A 210 1.07 3.32 -18.96
C ALA A 210 0.58 4.69 -18.48
N ASN A 211 -0.08 4.75 -17.31
CA ASN A 211 -0.50 6.02 -16.70
C ASN A 211 0.71 6.90 -16.39
N LEU A 212 1.71 6.32 -15.72
CA LEU A 212 2.96 6.98 -15.38
C LEU A 212 3.64 7.57 -16.62
N ARG A 213 3.72 6.79 -17.70
CA ARG A 213 4.27 7.27 -18.98
C ARG A 213 3.49 8.45 -19.54
N GLY A 214 2.16 8.35 -19.56
CA GLY A 214 1.30 9.43 -20.06
C GLY A 214 1.44 10.73 -19.26
N HIS A 215 1.61 10.63 -17.94
CA HIS A 215 1.85 11.78 -17.08
C HIS A 215 3.21 12.44 -17.35
N VAL A 216 4.28 11.65 -17.48
CA VAL A 216 5.62 12.14 -17.84
C VAL A 216 5.59 12.86 -19.19
N ASP A 217 5.00 12.23 -20.22
CA ASP A 217 4.91 12.81 -21.56
C ASP A 217 4.15 14.15 -21.53
N THR A 218 3.07 14.24 -20.73
CA THR A 218 2.29 15.47 -20.59
C THR A 218 3.06 16.56 -19.87
N LEU A 219 3.70 16.25 -18.74
CA LEU A 219 4.50 17.21 -17.97
C LEU A 219 5.66 17.76 -18.79
N ALA A 220 6.35 16.90 -19.56
CA ALA A 220 7.43 17.30 -20.45
C ALA A 220 6.96 18.20 -21.62
N SER A 221 5.69 18.10 -22.00
CA SER A 221 5.12 18.86 -23.11
C SER A 221 4.89 20.36 -22.81
N PHE A 222 4.94 20.77 -21.55
CA PHE A 222 4.82 22.19 -21.16
C PHE A 222 6.03 23.04 -21.58
N GLY A 223 7.02 22.44 -22.24
CA GLY A 223 8.22 23.09 -22.77
C GLY A 223 9.24 23.41 -21.70
N THR A 224 8.87 24.20 -20.69
CA THR A 224 9.61 24.40 -19.45
C THR A 224 8.64 24.52 -18.29
N ARG A 225 9.08 24.10 -17.11
CA ARG A 225 8.36 24.30 -15.84
C ARG A 225 9.21 25.13 -14.88
N HIS A 226 10.14 25.92 -15.39
CA HIS A 226 10.97 26.79 -14.56
C HIS A 226 10.12 27.67 -13.63
N THR A 227 10.57 27.88 -12.39
CA THR A 227 9.81 28.62 -11.36
C THR A 227 9.41 30.03 -11.80
N LEU A 228 10.27 30.71 -12.57
CA LEU A 228 10.00 32.03 -13.15
C LEU A 228 9.34 32.01 -14.54
N SER A 229 8.90 30.84 -15.04
CA SER A 229 8.26 30.73 -16.35
C SER A 229 6.81 31.23 -16.34
N ASP A 230 6.21 31.34 -17.53
CA ASP A 230 4.86 31.85 -17.71
C ASP A 230 3.82 31.13 -16.82
N THR A 231 3.01 31.93 -16.13
CA THR A 231 1.93 31.44 -15.26
C THR A 231 0.55 31.57 -15.89
N SER A 232 0.43 32.34 -16.98
CA SER A 232 -0.81 32.71 -17.64
C SER A 232 -1.18 31.79 -18.80
N SER A 233 -0.19 31.28 -19.54
CA SER A 233 -0.43 30.32 -20.64
C SER A 233 -1.11 29.04 -20.14
N ASP A 234 -1.98 28.47 -20.97
CA ASP A 234 -2.66 27.20 -20.71
C ASP A 234 -1.87 25.98 -21.20
N THR A 235 -0.81 26.18 -21.98
CA THR A 235 -0.07 25.09 -22.64
C THR A 235 1.43 25.14 -22.42
N ARG A 236 1.97 26.17 -21.75
CA ARG A 236 3.41 26.34 -21.51
C ARG A 236 3.65 26.91 -20.12
N GLY A 237 4.76 26.52 -19.51
CA GLY A 237 5.22 27.13 -18.25
C GLY A 237 4.64 26.47 -17.01
N ILE A 238 5.18 26.87 -15.86
CA ILE A 238 4.83 26.33 -14.55
C ILE A 238 3.35 26.58 -14.19
N GLY A 239 2.73 27.65 -14.70
CA GLY A 239 1.30 27.91 -14.46
C GLY A 239 0.39 26.88 -15.13
N ALA A 240 0.65 26.55 -16.40
CA ALA A 240 -0.07 25.50 -17.10
C ALA A 240 0.12 24.15 -16.38
N ALA A 241 1.36 23.83 -16.03
CA ALA A 241 1.72 22.59 -15.36
C ALA A 241 1.02 22.42 -14.01
N ARG A 242 1.04 23.43 -13.12
CA ARG A 242 0.40 23.33 -11.79
C ARG A 242 -1.12 23.16 -11.87
N ARG A 243 -1.77 23.84 -12.83
CA ARG A 243 -3.22 23.67 -13.07
C ARG A 243 -3.53 22.26 -13.58
N TRP A 244 -2.70 21.73 -14.49
CA TRP A 244 -2.86 20.38 -14.99
C TRP A 244 -2.64 19.32 -13.90
N VAL A 245 -1.61 19.46 -13.06
CA VAL A 245 -1.36 18.53 -11.93
C VAL A 245 -2.51 18.54 -10.94
N ALA A 246 -3.06 19.72 -10.61
CA ALA A 246 -4.24 19.80 -9.74
C ALA A 246 -5.43 19.03 -10.34
N GLN A 247 -5.72 19.23 -11.62
CA GLN A 247 -6.78 18.49 -12.30
C GLN A 247 -6.48 16.99 -12.38
N ALA A 248 -5.22 16.60 -12.56
CA ALA A 248 -4.81 15.20 -12.60
C ALA A 248 -5.01 14.53 -11.23
N PHE A 249 -4.70 15.21 -10.13
CA PHE A 249 -5.02 14.73 -8.79
C PHE A 249 -6.53 14.62 -8.57
N GLU A 250 -7.31 15.64 -8.94
CA GLU A 250 -8.78 15.61 -8.82
C GLU A 250 -9.37 14.41 -9.56
N ASN A 251 -8.92 14.17 -10.79
CA ASN A 251 -9.34 13.02 -11.60
C ASN A 251 -8.91 11.69 -10.97
N ALA A 252 -7.69 11.62 -10.43
CA ALA A 252 -7.16 10.42 -9.80
C ALA A 252 -7.98 9.99 -8.57
N VAL A 253 -8.56 10.94 -7.82
CA VAL A 253 -9.31 10.67 -6.59
C VAL A 253 -10.84 10.74 -6.76
N ALA A 254 -11.33 11.13 -7.93
CA ALA A 254 -12.76 11.36 -8.20
C ALA A 254 -13.64 10.14 -7.90
N ASP A 255 -13.17 8.95 -8.28
CA ASP A 255 -13.92 7.69 -8.12
C ASP A 255 -13.48 6.89 -6.88
N SER A 256 -12.81 7.54 -5.92
CA SER A 256 -12.31 6.88 -4.70
C SER A 256 -13.39 6.22 -3.84
N GLY A 257 -14.67 6.61 -4.02
CA GLY A 257 -15.79 6.15 -3.18
C GLY A 257 -15.80 6.74 -1.77
N ARG A 258 -14.81 7.59 -1.45
CA ARG A 258 -14.68 8.27 -0.15
C ARG A 258 -15.64 9.47 -0.09
N SER A 259 -16.22 9.69 1.08
CA SER A 259 -17.19 10.78 1.30
C SER A 259 -17.02 11.43 2.67
N GLY A 260 -17.69 12.56 2.88
CA GLY A 260 -17.64 13.28 4.15
C GLY A 260 -16.23 13.78 4.48
N ASP A 261 -15.78 13.55 5.71
CA ASP A 261 -14.47 13.94 6.21
C ASP A 261 -13.31 13.08 5.67
N LEU A 262 -13.63 11.96 5.00
CA LEU A 262 -12.66 11.09 4.32
C LEU A 262 -12.42 11.48 2.85
N THR A 263 -13.17 12.47 2.33
CA THR A 263 -13.04 12.95 0.95
C THR A 263 -11.63 13.50 0.72
N PRO A 264 -10.87 12.99 -0.28
CA PRO A 264 -9.59 13.56 -0.66
C PRO A 264 -9.72 15.03 -1.07
N ARG A 265 -8.68 15.82 -0.79
CA ARG A 265 -8.66 17.26 -1.09
C ARG A 265 -7.45 17.63 -1.92
N VAL A 266 -7.67 18.44 -2.96
CA VAL A 266 -6.63 19.00 -3.81
C VAL A 266 -6.60 20.51 -3.59
N GLU A 267 -5.45 21.05 -3.22
CA GLU A 267 -5.28 22.43 -2.82
C GLU A 267 -3.98 23.00 -3.39
N PHE A 268 -3.97 24.31 -3.66
CA PHE A 268 -2.76 25.05 -3.94
C PHE A 268 -2.20 25.63 -2.65
N ASP A 269 -0.91 25.42 -2.41
CA ASP A 269 -0.16 25.99 -1.30
C ASP A 269 0.79 27.07 -1.85
N SER A 270 0.31 28.31 -1.84
CA SER A 270 0.98 29.48 -2.44
C SER A 270 1.84 30.25 -1.43
N HIS A 271 3.05 30.59 -1.85
CA HIS A 271 3.99 31.41 -1.09
C HIS A 271 4.64 32.48 -1.98
N THR A 272 4.77 33.70 -1.48
CA THR A 272 5.51 34.76 -2.18
C THR A 272 6.98 34.71 -1.80
N VAL A 273 7.86 34.65 -2.79
CA VAL A 273 9.31 34.66 -2.63
C VAL A 273 9.88 35.94 -3.21
N GLU A 274 10.61 36.68 -2.39
CA GLU A 274 11.33 37.89 -2.79
C GLU A 274 12.67 37.53 -3.47
N PRO A 275 13.20 38.40 -4.34
CA PRO A 275 14.49 38.18 -5.00
C PRO A 275 15.64 37.92 -4.02
N ASP A 276 16.41 36.87 -4.28
CA ASP A 276 17.62 36.55 -3.51
C ASP A 276 18.90 37.10 -4.17
N GLY A 277 18.76 37.72 -5.36
CA GLY A 277 19.87 38.25 -6.15
C GLY A 277 20.74 37.16 -6.81
N ARG A 278 20.30 35.89 -6.77
CA ARG A 278 20.99 34.75 -7.37
C ARG A 278 20.06 33.90 -8.23
N ARG A 279 19.15 33.13 -7.64
CA ARG A 279 18.30 32.14 -8.32
C ARG A 279 16.87 32.64 -8.53
N ILE A 280 16.42 33.59 -7.72
CA ILE A 280 15.17 34.32 -7.90
C ILE A 280 15.52 35.78 -8.17
N THR A 281 15.23 36.25 -9.38
CA THR A 281 15.62 37.59 -9.85
C THR A 281 14.53 38.64 -9.72
N GLU A 282 13.28 38.19 -9.56
CA GLU A 282 12.10 39.04 -9.40
C GLU A 282 11.11 38.37 -8.42
N PRO A 283 10.21 39.14 -7.76
CA PRO A 283 9.21 38.55 -6.89
C PRO A 283 8.38 37.51 -7.65
N VAL A 284 8.23 36.32 -7.06
CA VAL A 284 7.49 35.20 -7.68
C VAL A 284 6.57 34.53 -6.67
N GLU A 285 5.41 34.09 -7.16
CA GLU A 285 4.52 33.21 -6.40
C GLU A 285 4.95 31.75 -6.65
N VAL A 286 5.56 31.13 -5.65
CA VAL A 286 5.88 29.70 -5.63
C VAL A 286 4.66 28.95 -5.12
N VAL A 287 4.13 28.02 -5.92
CA VAL A 287 2.87 27.32 -5.62
C VAL A 287 3.09 25.82 -5.67
N ASN A 288 2.95 25.16 -4.52
CA ASN A 288 2.89 23.70 -4.47
C ASN A 288 1.47 23.24 -4.82
N VAL A 289 1.35 22.04 -5.39
CA VAL A 289 0.06 21.37 -5.61
C VAL A 289 -0.03 20.18 -4.65
N VAL A 290 -1.02 20.19 -3.77
CA VAL A 290 -1.12 19.23 -2.67
C VAL A 290 -2.40 18.40 -2.83
N CYS A 291 -2.27 17.08 -2.83
CA CYS A 291 -3.36 16.14 -2.71
C CYS A 291 -3.29 15.44 -1.35
N THR A 292 -4.30 15.65 -0.51
CA THR A 292 -4.43 15.02 0.81
C THR A 292 -5.45 13.90 0.76
N ILE A 293 -5.07 12.69 1.17
CA ILE A 293 -5.93 11.52 1.32
C ILE A 293 -6.12 11.28 2.83
N PRO A 294 -7.28 11.65 3.42
CA PRO A 294 -7.49 11.56 4.86
C PRO A 294 -7.45 10.13 5.41
N GLY A 295 -6.88 9.97 6.60
CA GLY A 295 -6.98 8.73 7.38
C GLY A 295 -8.38 8.52 7.97
N ALA A 296 -8.76 7.25 8.15
CA ALA A 296 -10.07 6.81 8.63
C ALA A 296 -10.13 6.57 10.14
N ASP A 297 -8.99 6.37 10.81
CA ASP A 297 -8.96 6.10 12.24
C ASP A 297 -8.87 7.40 13.06
N PRO A 298 -9.80 7.68 13.99
CA PRO A 298 -9.79 8.93 14.74
C PRO A 298 -8.56 9.16 15.62
N VAL A 299 -7.86 8.11 16.04
CA VAL A 299 -6.68 8.22 16.92
C VAL A 299 -5.44 8.60 16.10
N SER A 300 -5.36 8.10 14.86
CA SER A 300 -4.17 8.22 14.02
C SER A 300 -4.32 9.10 12.78
N ARG A 301 -5.53 9.55 12.43
CA ARG A 301 -5.80 10.35 11.22
C ARG A 301 -4.94 11.61 11.10
N ASP A 302 -4.51 12.21 12.21
CA ASP A 302 -3.72 13.45 12.20
C ASP A 302 -2.22 13.20 11.99
N ARG A 303 -1.77 11.93 11.97
CA ARG A 303 -0.42 11.56 11.54
C ARG A 303 -0.30 11.72 10.04
N LEU A 304 0.69 12.50 9.60
CA LEU A 304 0.89 12.83 8.20
C LEU A 304 2.11 12.11 7.63
N TYR A 305 1.91 11.44 6.50
CA TYR A 305 2.97 10.80 5.72
C TYR A 305 3.06 11.47 4.35
N TYR A 306 4.17 12.15 4.12
CA TYR A 306 4.39 12.95 2.92
C TYR A 306 5.11 12.15 1.84
N VAL A 307 4.69 12.36 0.59
CA VAL A 307 5.45 12.01 -0.60
C VAL A 307 5.66 13.29 -1.41
N LEU A 308 6.92 13.56 -1.75
CA LEU A 308 7.33 14.77 -2.47
C LEU A 308 7.92 14.41 -3.83
N ALA A 309 7.74 15.32 -4.78
CA ALA A 309 8.43 15.39 -6.05
C ALA A 309 8.33 16.82 -6.56
N HIS A 310 9.36 17.34 -7.24
CA HIS A 310 9.30 18.74 -7.68
C HIS A 310 8.71 18.89 -9.07
N LEU A 311 7.84 19.89 -9.21
CA LEU A 311 7.15 20.22 -10.44
C LEU A 311 8.03 21.04 -11.38
N ASP A 312 8.89 21.91 -10.84
CA ASP A 312 9.71 22.78 -11.66
C ASP A 312 10.80 22.02 -12.43
N SER A 313 11.31 22.65 -13.48
CA SER A 313 12.41 22.13 -14.29
C SER A 313 13.32 23.28 -14.70
N ARG A 314 14.52 22.97 -15.17
CA ARG A 314 15.44 24.01 -15.66
C ARG A 314 16.33 23.58 -16.81
N ALA A 315 16.71 24.59 -17.58
CA ALA A 315 17.78 24.52 -18.57
C ALA A 315 19.17 24.59 -17.88
N SER A 316 20.23 24.60 -18.68
CA SER A 316 21.60 24.65 -18.15
C SER A 316 21.88 25.92 -17.36
N GLU A 317 21.42 27.07 -17.84
CA GLU A 317 21.49 28.31 -17.09
C GLU A 317 20.35 28.37 -16.07
N ALA A 318 20.69 28.56 -14.79
CA ALA A 318 19.74 28.39 -13.67
C ALA A 318 18.57 29.36 -13.67
N ASN A 319 18.71 30.50 -14.35
CA ASN A 319 17.69 31.55 -14.43
C ASN A 319 17.07 31.64 -15.83
N ASP A 320 17.36 30.70 -16.72
CA ASP A 320 16.72 30.64 -18.03
C ASP A 320 15.31 30.06 -17.91
N ALA A 321 14.35 30.97 -17.76
CA ALA A 321 12.93 30.68 -17.63
C ALA A 321 12.22 30.47 -18.98
N ILE A 322 12.92 30.61 -20.11
CA ILE A 322 12.32 30.67 -21.44
C ILE A 322 12.64 29.42 -22.25
N SER A 323 13.88 28.95 -22.25
CA SER A 323 14.31 27.81 -23.05
C SER A 323 13.55 26.53 -22.70
N ASP A 324 13.42 25.63 -23.67
CA ASP A 324 12.83 24.32 -23.43
C ASP A 324 13.70 23.52 -22.45
N ALA A 325 13.07 23.09 -21.37
CA ALA A 325 13.59 22.25 -20.30
C ALA A 325 12.51 21.22 -19.95
N PRO A 326 12.37 20.14 -20.73
CA PRO A 326 11.27 19.20 -20.56
C PRO A 326 11.27 18.52 -19.20
N GLY A 327 12.43 18.31 -18.58
CA GLY A 327 12.53 17.79 -17.20
C GLY A 327 11.75 16.51 -17.02
N ALA A 328 11.88 15.57 -17.96
CA ALA A 328 11.07 14.37 -18.00
C ALA A 328 11.39 13.39 -16.86
N ASN A 329 12.66 13.21 -16.54
CA ASN A 329 13.10 12.44 -15.39
C ASN A 329 13.26 13.31 -14.13
N ASP A 330 13.68 14.57 -14.31
CA ASP A 330 14.02 15.59 -13.32
C ASP A 330 13.05 16.79 -13.42
N ASP A 331 11.88 16.76 -12.77
CA ASP A 331 11.33 15.65 -11.98
C ASP A 331 9.87 15.31 -12.32
N ALA A 332 9.54 15.32 -13.62
CA ALA A 332 8.23 14.82 -14.06
C ALA A 332 8.02 13.33 -13.71
N SER A 333 9.09 12.54 -13.54
CA SER A 333 9.02 11.15 -13.09
C SER A 333 8.47 11.04 -11.67
N GLY A 334 8.96 11.84 -10.72
CA GLY A 334 8.43 11.91 -9.36
C GLY A 334 6.99 12.41 -9.32
N VAL A 335 6.65 13.47 -10.07
CA VAL A 335 5.29 14.02 -10.10
C VAL A 335 4.30 13.02 -10.71
N ALA A 336 4.69 12.27 -11.74
CA ALA A 336 3.88 11.18 -12.28
C ALA A 336 3.61 10.10 -11.21
N ALA A 337 4.62 9.74 -10.40
CA ALA A 337 4.45 8.83 -9.28
C ALA A 337 3.47 9.37 -8.24
N LEU A 338 3.48 10.67 -7.93
CA LEU A 338 2.49 11.27 -7.03
C LEU A 338 1.06 11.09 -7.54
N ILE A 339 0.81 11.37 -8.83
CA ILE A 339 -0.54 11.25 -9.42
C ILE A 339 -1.02 9.81 -9.38
N GLU A 340 -0.15 8.85 -9.71
CA GLU A 340 -0.48 7.43 -9.69
C GLU A 340 -0.69 6.92 -8.25
N LEU A 341 0.11 7.39 -7.28
CA LEU A 341 -0.12 7.11 -5.86
C LEU A 341 -1.46 7.66 -5.38
N ALA A 342 -1.87 8.84 -5.84
CA ALA A 342 -3.18 9.40 -5.52
C ALA A 342 -4.31 8.49 -6.01
N ARG A 343 -4.20 8.01 -7.25
CA ARG A 343 -5.15 7.08 -7.86
C ARG A 343 -5.21 5.77 -7.09
N VAL A 344 -4.07 5.18 -6.76
CA VAL A 344 -4.00 3.87 -6.10
C VAL A 344 -4.46 3.96 -4.64
N LEU A 345 -3.87 4.85 -3.84
CA LEU A 345 -4.09 4.91 -2.40
C LEU A 345 -5.45 5.47 -2.00
N SER A 346 -6.11 6.26 -2.86
CA SER A 346 -7.43 6.80 -2.56
C SER A 346 -8.53 5.72 -2.49
N HIS A 347 -8.31 4.54 -3.09
CA HIS A 347 -9.25 3.41 -3.00
C HIS A 347 -9.03 2.53 -1.76
N GLU A 348 -7.95 2.74 -1.02
CA GLU A 348 -7.60 1.91 0.12
C GLU A 348 -8.11 2.50 1.43
N ARG A 349 -8.42 1.66 2.42
CA ARG A 349 -8.63 2.12 3.80
C ARG A 349 -7.25 2.36 4.42
N LEU A 350 -7.02 3.61 4.84
CA LEU A 350 -5.79 4.05 5.50
C LEU A 350 -6.16 4.61 6.87
N ASP A 351 -5.48 4.22 7.94
CA ASP A 351 -5.76 4.75 9.28
C ASP A 351 -5.26 6.19 9.44
N SER A 352 -4.09 6.48 8.86
CA SER A 352 -3.46 7.81 8.87
C SER A 352 -3.55 8.55 7.54
N THR A 353 -3.24 9.84 7.55
CA THR A 353 -3.36 10.71 6.37
C THR A 353 -2.10 10.68 5.50
N ILE A 354 -2.28 10.52 4.20
CA ILE A 354 -1.23 10.65 3.18
C ILE A 354 -1.31 12.04 2.55
N VAL A 355 -0.16 12.69 2.37
CA VAL A 355 -0.03 13.99 1.69
C VAL A 355 0.90 13.83 0.50
N LEU A 356 0.37 13.99 -0.71
CA LEU A 356 1.12 13.93 -1.96
C LEU A 356 1.32 15.36 -2.44
N MET A 357 2.57 15.83 -2.53
CA MET A 357 2.86 17.23 -2.81
C MET A 357 3.84 17.38 -3.96
N ALA A 358 3.35 17.96 -5.05
CA ALA A 358 4.19 18.46 -6.13
C ALA A 358 4.71 19.85 -5.74
N THR A 359 5.99 19.93 -5.39
CA THR A 359 6.64 21.15 -4.89
C THR A 359 7.05 22.05 -6.06
N SER A 360 7.15 23.36 -5.83
CA SER A 360 7.73 24.29 -6.80
C SER A 360 8.97 24.99 -6.21
N GLY A 361 9.89 25.41 -7.06
CA GLY A 361 11.08 26.16 -6.64
C GLY A 361 12.17 25.30 -6.02
N GLU A 362 12.20 23.99 -6.29
CA GLU A 362 13.30 23.10 -5.93
C GLU A 362 14.59 23.64 -6.56
N GLU A 363 14.54 23.88 -7.88
CA GLU A 363 15.71 24.18 -8.70
C GLU A 363 16.32 25.54 -8.35
N GLN A 364 15.47 26.43 -7.83
CA GLN A 364 15.87 27.76 -7.39
C GLN A 364 16.25 27.83 -5.91
N GLY A 365 16.09 26.76 -5.12
CA GLY A 365 16.56 26.72 -3.74
C GLY A 365 15.65 26.03 -2.73
N LEU A 366 14.85 25.04 -3.15
CA LEU A 366 13.92 24.29 -2.28
C LEU A 366 12.82 25.17 -1.66
N TYR A 367 12.41 26.25 -2.34
CA TYR A 367 11.54 27.28 -1.75
C TYR A 367 10.18 26.73 -1.35
N GLY A 368 9.51 25.99 -2.23
CA GLY A 368 8.18 25.45 -1.99
C GLY A 368 8.15 24.49 -0.81
N ALA A 369 9.08 23.52 -0.76
CA ALA A 369 9.19 22.60 0.36
C ALA A 369 9.57 23.30 1.67
N ARG A 370 10.48 24.27 1.62
CA ARG A 370 10.95 25.02 2.79
C ARG A 370 9.84 25.82 3.46
N LEU A 371 9.08 26.58 2.67
CA LEU A 371 8.02 27.43 3.19
C LEU A 371 6.84 26.58 3.69
N HIS A 372 6.53 25.49 2.98
CA HIS A 372 5.54 24.52 3.45
C HIS A 372 5.94 23.88 4.78
N ALA A 373 7.17 23.35 4.88
CA ALA A 373 7.63 22.67 6.09
C ALA A 373 7.66 23.61 7.31
N GLN A 374 8.06 24.86 7.12
CA GLN A 374 8.00 25.90 8.15
C GLN A 374 6.57 26.21 8.60
N ALA A 375 5.63 26.36 7.65
CA ALA A 375 4.23 26.59 7.95
C ALA A 375 3.60 25.40 8.69
N ALA A 376 3.89 24.16 8.25
CA ALA A 376 3.43 22.94 8.89
C ALA A 376 3.97 22.80 10.33
N LYS A 377 5.25 23.09 10.55
CA LYS A 377 5.85 23.11 11.89
C LYS A 377 5.19 24.16 12.80
N ALA A 378 4.97 25.37 12.27
CA ALA A 378 4.29 26.44 13.00
C ALA A 378 2.84 26.10 13.36
N ALA A 379 2.16 25.34 12.50
CA ALA A 379 0.81 24.82 12.74
C ALA A 379 0.78 23.56 13.62
N GLY A 380 1.92 23.07 14.11
CA GLY A 380 2.00 21.88 14.97
C GLY A 380 1.60 20.58 14.27
N LYS A 381 1.78 20.49 12.95
CA LYS A 381 1.45 19.29 12.18
C LYS A 381 2.34 18.10 12.57
N ASP A 382 1.71 16.94 12.71
CA ASP A 382 2.36 15.70 13.13
C ASP A 382 2.87 14.91 11.91
N ILE A 383 3.99 15.38 11.34
CA ILE A 383 4.62 14.75 10.17
C ILE A 383 5.53 13.62 10.63
N ARG A 384 5.19 12.38 10.25
CA ARG A 384 5.90 11.16 10.69
C ARG A 384 6.90 10.62 9.67
N ALA A 385 6.70 10.90 8.39
CA ALA A 385 7.64 10.54 7.33
C ALA A 385 7.55 11.47 6.13
N VAL A 386 8.66 11.66 5.44
CA VAL A 386 8.77 12.40 4.18
C VAL A 386 9.57 11.57 3.17
N LEU A 387 8.92 11.13 2.10
CA LEU A 387 9.50 10.32 1.03
C LEU A 387 9.65 11.21 -0.22
N ASN A 388 10.86 11.70 -0.49
CA ASN A 388 11.13 12.54 -1.67
C ASN A 388 11.57 11.70 -2.87
N ASN A 389 10.84 11.73 -3.97
CA ASN A 389 11.10 10.94 -5.17
C ASN A 389 11.72 11.81 -6.25
N ASP A 390 13.05 11.77 -6.39
CA ASP A 390 13.79 12.68 -7.26
C ASP A 390 15.23 12.15 -7.51
N THR A 391 15.64 11.77 -8.71
CA THR A 391 14.86 11.40 -9.89
C THR A 391 14.65 9.89 -9.88
N ILE A 392 13.54 9.37 -10.42
CA ILE A 392 13.17 7.94 -10.24
C ILE A 392 12.75 7.22 -11.53
N GLY A 393 13.00 7.80 -12.69
CA GLY A 393 12.52 7.29 -13.98
C GLY A 393 13.53 6.52 -14.82
N ASN A 394 14.85 6.57 -14.54
CA ASN A 394 15.85 5.98 -15.42
C ASN A 394 16.76 4.94 -14.72
N PRO A 395 16.61 3.63 -15.02
CA PRO A 395 17.50 2.61 -14.50
C PRO A 395 18.86 2.57 -15.22
N ALA A 396 18.99 3.28 -16.34
CA ALA A 396 20.19 3.33 -17.17
C ALA A 396 21.12 4.46 -16.75
N GLY A 397 22.43 4.23 -16.93
CA GLY A 397 23.44 5.25 -16.68
C GLY A 397 24.55 5.29 -17.74
N PRO A 398 25.51 6.21 -17.55
CA PRO A 398 26.63 6.39 -18.46
C PRO A 398 27.39 5.10 -18.73
N GLY A 399 27.78 4.87 -19.99
CA GLY A 399 28.56 3.69 -20.38
C GLY A 399 27.79 2.37 -20.35
N GLY A 400 26.46 2.40 -20.36
CA GLY A 400 25.61 1.20 -20.40
C GLY A 400 25.41 0.54 -19.03
N LEU A 401 25.71 1.24 -17.94
CA LEU A 401 25.40 0.79 -16.58
C LEU A 401 23.89 0.67 -16.38
N MET A 402 23.45 -0.36 -15.66
CA MET A 402 22.02 -0.65 -15.45
C MET A 402 21.71 -1.06 -14.02
N ALA A 403 20.66 -0.49 -13.45
CA ALA A 403 20.17 -0.77 -12.10
C ALA A 403 18.64 -0.95 -12.05
N ARG A 404 18.08 -1.80 -12.94
CA ARG A 404 16.62 -1.99 -13.06
C ARG A 404 15.93 -2.45 -11.78
N ASN A 405 16.64 -3.16 -10.89
CA ASN A 405 16.04 -3.74 -9.69
C ASN A 405 16.48 -3.01 -8.41
N GLU A 406 17.07 -1.81 -8.51
CA GLU A 406 17.49 -1.04 -7.34
C GLU A 406 17.10 0.45 -7.45
N VAL A 407 16.77 1.04 -6.31
CA VAL A 407 16.62 2.50 -6.14
C VAL A 407 17.36 2.92 -4.87
N ARG A 408 18.07 4.04 -4.89
CA ARG A 408 18.81 4.54 -3.71
C ARG A 408 17.83 5.19 -2.74
N ILE A 409 17.98 4.89 -1.46
CA ILE A 409 17.32 5.58 -0.35
C ILE A 409 18.38 6.35 0.43
N LEU A 410 18.48 7.65 0.20
CA LEU A 410 19.39 8.55 0.91
C LEU A 410 18.75 8.97 2.24
N SER A 411 19.54 9.01 3.30
CA SER A 411 19.10 9.29 4.67
C SER A 411 20.21 9.90 5.53
N GLU A 412 19.87 10.99 6.23
CA GLU A 412 20.76 11.60 7.22
C GLU A 412 20.87 10.72 8.48
N GLY A 413 22.04 10.75 9.12
CA GLY A 413 22.26 10.04 10.40
C GLY A 413 22.04 10.92 11.62
N ILE A 414 22.67 12.08 11.60
CA ILE A 414 22.56 13.09 12.65
C ILE A 414 21.58 14.16 12.14
N PRO A 415 20.43 14.36 12.81
CA PRO A 415 19.46 15.38 12.42
C PRO A 415 20.11 16.77 12.42
N LEU A 416 19.94 17.52 11.33
CA LEU A 416 20.49 18.87 11.22
C LEU A 416 19.89 19.83 12.25
N GLU A 417 18.63 19.62 12.64
CA GLU A 417 17.96 20.35 13.72
C GLU A 417 18.72 20.30 15.05
N ALA A 418 19.36 19.16 15.36
CA ALA A 418 20.16 19.01 16.57
C ALA A 418 21.41 19.91 16.55
N LEU A 419 21.95 20.23 15.36
CA LEU A 419 23.10 21.11 15.20
C LEU A 419 22.75 22.60 15.34
N ALA A 420 21.47 22.94 15.19
CA ALA A 420 20.96 24.31 15.34
C ALA A 420 20.62 24.67 16.81
N GLN A 421 20.76 23.73 17.73
CA GLN A 421 20.50 23.93 19.16
C GLN A 421 21.57 24.81 19.82
N ASP A 422 21.26 25.34 21.02
CA ASP A 422 22.26 26.06 21.81
C ASP A 422 23.49 25.18 22.10
N PRO A 423 24.68 25.79 22.31
CA PRO A 423 25.93 25.04 22.44
C PRO A 423 25.94 23.97 23.55
N ASP A 424 25.19 24.17 24.63
CA ASP A 424 25.16 23.22 25.76
C ASP A 424 24.32 21.98 25.40
N ARG A 425 23.15 22.19 24.77
CA ARG A 425 22.32 21.09 24.25
C ARG A 425 23.04 20.31 23.15
N LEU A 426 23.67 21.01 22.20
CA LEU A 426 24.47 20.37 21.16
C LEU A 426 25.60 19.53 21.78
N ALA A 427 26.32 20.07 22.76
CA ALA A 427 27.38 19.32 23.45
C ALA A 427 26.83 18.09 24.20
N GLY A 428 25.63 18.20 24.79
CA GLY A 428 24.91 17.07 25.39
C GLY A 428 24.58 15.97 24.37
N PHE A 429 23.96 16.36 23.26
CA PHE A 429 23.63 15.46 22.15
C PHE A 429 24.88 14.76 21.60
N VAL A 430 25.94 15.50 21.30
CA VAL A 430 27.20 14.93 20.80
C VAL A 430 27.83 13.95 21.79
N ARG A 431 27.83 14.26 23.09
CA ARG A 431 28.33 13.33 24.12
C ARG A 431 27.51 12.04 24.15
N GLN A 432 26.20 12.14 24.05
CA GLN A 432 25.29 10.99 24.05
C GLN A 432 25.50 10.10 22.82
N MET A 433 25.55 10.68 21.62
CA MET A 433 25.81 9.96 20.37
C MET A 433 27.12 9.18 20.43
N ARG A 434 28.20 9.82 20.91
CA ARG A 434 29.51 9.17 21.07
C ARG A 434 29.52 8.03 22.09
N MET A 435 28.72 8.14 23.14
CA MET A 435 28.60 7.09 24.15
C MET A 435 27.85 5.87 23.60
N LEU A 436 26.87 6.10 22.72
CA LEU A 436 26.01 5.06 22.19
C LEU A 436 26.51 4.42 20.89
N GLY A 437 27.36 5.11 20.12
CA GLY A 437 27.66 4.72 18.74
C GLY A 437 26.42 4.79 17.83
N ALA A 438 25.49 5.69 18.15
CA ALA A 438 24.16 5.78 17.53
C ALA A 438 24.12 6.72 16.30
N GLU A 439 25.27 7.10 15.72
CA GLU A 439 25.36 8.01 14.56
C GLU A 439 24.60 7.49 13.34
N SER A 440 24.21 6.21 13.35
CA SER A 440 23.44 5.55 12.32
C SER A 440 21.99 5.25 12.67
N ASP A 441 21.46 5.78 13.77
CA ASP A 441 20.16 5.38 14.29
C ASP A 441 19.15 6.52 14.40
N GLY A 442 19.44 7.67 13.79
CA GLY A 442 18.49 8.78 13.65
C GLY A 442 17.21 8.40 12.88
N VAL A 443 16.16 9.20 13.08
CA VAL A 443 14.80 8.93 12.58
C VAL A 443 14.73 8.71 11.06
N SER A 444 15.51 9.47 10.27
CA SER A 444 15.58 9.31 8.81
C SER A 444 16.21 7.97 8.39
N ARG A 445 17.18 7.45 9.15
CA ARG A 445 17.75 6.10 8.91
C ARG A 445 16.81 5.00 9.38
N GLN A 446 16.01 5.21 10.43
CA GLN A 446 14.96 4.25 10.78
C GLN A 446 13.88 4.20 9.68
N LEU A 447 13.50 5.34 9.10
CA LEU A 447 12.60 5.38 7.94
C LEU A 447 13.21 4.67 6.73
N ALA A 448 14.50 4.87 6.44
CA ALA A 448 15.18 4.17 5.35
C ALA A 448 15.21 2.64 5.56
N ARG A 449 15.52 2.16 6.78
CA ARG A 449 15.45 0.73 7.13
C ARG A 449 14.04 0.19 7.01
N TYR A 450 13.06 0.98 7.42
CA TYR A 450 11.66 0.61 7.29
C TYR A 450 11.27 0.38 5.83
N ILE A 451 11.65 1.29 4.92
CA ILE A 451 11.43 1.12 3.48
C ILE A 451 12.09 -0.16 2.95
N TYR A 452 13.29 -0.47 3.41
CA TYR A 452 13.96 -1.74 3.09
C TYR A 452 13.17 -2.94 3.60
N ASP A 453 12.81 -2.97 4.89
CA ASP A 453 12.13 -4.09 5.53
C ASP A 453 10.76 -4.36 4.87
N ILE A 454 9.99 -3.31 4.57
CA ILE A 454 8.68 -3.44 3.90
C ILE A 454 8.85 -3.88 2.45
N GLY A 455 9.86 -3.36 1.75
CA GLY A 455 10.18 -3.80 0.40
C GLY A 455 10.51 -5.29 0.34
N GLU A 456 11.29 -5.80 1.30
CA GLU A 456 11.59 -7.24 1.40
C GLU A 456 10.36 -8.06 1.82
N LEU A 457 9.60 -7.59 2.82
CA LEU A 457 8.40 -8.27 3.33
C LEU A 457 7.38 -8.53 2.23
N HIS A 458 7.11 -7.52 1.41
CA HIS A 458 6.13 -7.60 0.33
C HIS A 458 6.74 -7.90 -1.05
N HIS A 459 8.03 -8.27 -1.09
CA HIS A 459 8.73 -8.65 -2.32
C HIS A 459 8.58 -7.60 -3.43
N ALA A 460 8.77 -6.32 -3.08
CA ALA A 460 8.69 -5.21 -4.02
C ALA A 460 9.63 -5.45 -5.22
N PRO A 461 9.21 -5.09 -6.45
CA PRO A 461 9.97 -5.40 -7.66
C PRO A 461 11.31 -4.67 -7.75
N VAL A 462 11.45 -3.54 -7.05
CA VAL A 462 12.70 -2.81 -6.88
C VAL A 462 13.17 -2.91 -5.43
N ARG A 463 14.47 -3.15 -5.24
CA ARG A 463 15.10 -3.21 -3.93
C ARG A 463 15.53 -1.83 -3.47
N ALA A 464 15.21 -1.49 -2.22
CA ALA A 464 15.73 -0.30 -1.56
C ALA A 464 17.23 -0.45 -1.28
N LYS A 465 18.06 0.37 -1.92
CA LYS A 465 19.50 0.44 -1.66
C LYS A 465 19.79 1.55 -0.65
N LEU A 466 20.04 1.17 0.59
CA LEU A 466 20.32 2.12 1.67
C LEU A 466 21.62 2.88 1.42
N ILE A 467 21.53 4.21 1.36
CA ILE A 467 22.66 5.13 1.27
C ILE A 467 22.64 6.01 2.54
N PHE A 468 23.55 5.73 3.46
CA PHE A 468 23.68 6.48 4.73
C PHE A 468 24.41 7.81 4.54
N ARG A 469 23.85 8.65 3.68
CA ARG A 469 24.22 10.05 3.43
C ARG A 469 22.93 10.85 3.31
N PRO A 470 22.91 12.12 3.77
CA PRO A 470 21.76 13.00 3.57
C PRO A 470 21.43 13.15 2.07
N ASP A 471 22.43 13.44 1.24
CA ASP A 471 22.30 13.44 -0.23
C ASP A 471 23.64 13.08 -0.90
N ARG A 472 23.66 13.13 -2.24
CA ARG A 472 24.83 13.10 -3.12
C ARG A 472 25.64 14.39 -2.95
N PHE A 473 26.90 14.37 -3.33
CA PHE A 473 27.75 15.57 -3.24
C PHE A 473 27.23 16.69 -4.14
N LEU A 474 27.21 17.92 -3.60
CA LEU A 474 26.77 19.15 -4.30
C LEU A 474 25.30 19.15 -4.74
N ARG A 475 24.50 18.22 -4.23
CA ARG A 475 23.07 18.10 -4.50
C ARG A 475 22.28 18.18 -3.20
N GLY A 476 21.00 18.45 -3.33
CA GLY A 476 19.97 18.42 -2.29
C GLY A 476 18.64 18.17 -2.95
N GLY A 477 17.57 18.08 -2.16
CA GLY A 477 16.20 17.94 -2.66
C GLY A 477 15.19 18.22 -1.56
N ASP A 478 13.90 18.14 -1.87
CA ASP A 478 12.83 18.68 -1.02
C ASP A 478 12.60 17.97 0.32
N HIS A 479 13.23 16.82 0.58
CA HIS A 479 13.32 16.25 1.93
C HIS A 479 14.18 17.09 2.89
N THR A 480 15.16 17.84 2.37
CA THR A 480 16.15 18.57 3.18
C THR A 480 15.52 19.62 4.10
N PRO A 481 14.59 20.49 3.65
CA PRO A 481 13.95 21.45 4.54
C PRO A 481 13.11 20.80 5.66
N PHE A 482 12.62 19.58 5.47
CA PHE A 482 11.94 18.83 6.52
C PHE A 482 12.93 18.25 7.54
N ASN A 483 14.06 17.70 7.09
CA ASN A 483 15.14 17.24 7.97
C ASN A 483 15.72 18.37 8.84
N GLU A 484 15.88 19.57 8.27
CA GLU A 484 16.29 20.78 9.00
C GLU A 484 15.37 21.16 10.16
N LEU A 485 14.09 20.71 10.12
CA LEU A 485 13.10 20.92 11.16
C LEU A 485 12.89 19.69 12.08
N GLY A 486 13.74 18.67 11.93
CA GLY A 486 13.77 17.45 12.74
C GLY A 486 12.83 16.35 12.28
N TYR A 487 12.19 16.49 11.11
CA TYR A 487 11.31 15.45 10.58
C TYR A 487 12.11 14.31 9.92
N ALA A 488 11.58 13.09 10.02
CA ALA A 488 12.16 11.93 9.33
C ALA A 488 11.92 12.05 7.83
N GLY A 489 13.01 12.22 7.07
CA GLY A 489 12.96 12.45 5.64
C GLY A 489 14.03 11.66 4.90
N VAL A 490 13.64 11.09 3.76
CA VAL A 490 14.51 10.29 2.88
C VAL A 490 14.32 10.71 1.43
N ARG A 491 15.30 10.37 0.60
CA ARG A 491 15.23 10.55 -0.85
C ARG A 491 15.35 9.25 -1.61
N PHE A 492 14.37 8.97 -2.46
CA PHE A 492 14.41 7.97 -3.52
C PHE A 492 15.11 8.60 -4.72
N CYS A 493 16.13 7.94 -5.23
CA CYS A 493 16.88 8.41 -6.38
C CYS A 493 17.41 7.20 -7.19
N GLU A 494 17.30 7.26 -8.51
CA GLU A 494 17.88 6.28 -9.42
C GLU A 494 19.38 6.08 -9.15
N VAL A 495 19.92 4.91 -9.47
CA VAL A 495 21.28 4.55 -9.05
C VAL A 495 22.35 5.28 -9.87
N TYR A 496 22.12 5.40 -11.18
CA TYR A 496 23.07 5.97 -12.12
C TYR A 496 22.47 7.16 -12.83
N GLU A 497 22.85 8.33 -12.36
CA GLU A 497 22.42 9.57 -12.99
C GLU A 497 23.25 9.87 -14.23
N ASP A 498 22.59 10.41 -15.25
CA ASP A 498 23.22 10.84 -16.48
C ASP A 498 23.19 12.37 -16.60
N TYR A 499 24.35 12.99 -16.37
CA TYR A 499 24.52 14.44 -16.45
C TYR A 499 24.53 14.99 -17.88
N THR A 500 24.45 14.13 -18.90
CA THR A 500 24.14 14.58 -20.26
C THR A 500 22.65 14.86 -20.43
N GLN A 501 21.81 14.40 -19.51
CA GLN A 501 20.35 14.58 -19.53
C GLN A 501 19.94 15.69 -18.53
N GLN A 502 20.29 15.53 -17.25
CA GLN A 502 19.87 16.45 -16.18
C GLN A 502 20.39 17.89 -16.36
N HIS A 503 19.49 18.87 -16.24
CA HIS A 503 19.79 20.31 -16.34
C HIS A 503 20.55 20.70 -17.61
N GLN A 504 20.23 20.04 -18.73
CA GLN A 504 20.87 20.29 -20.02
C GLN A 504 19.92 20.97 -21.00
N ASN A 505 20.44 21.98 -21.71
CA ASN A 505 19.79 22.47 -22.91
C ASN A 505 19.66 21.35 -23.93
N ILE A 506 18.50 21.25 -24.59
CA ILE A 506 18.28 20.29 -25.66
C ILE A 506 19.23 20.61 -26.81
N ARG A 507 20.14 19.67 -27.09
CA ARG A 507 21.08 19.77 -28.22
C ARG A 507 21.64 18.41 -28.58
N THR A 508 22.25 18.31 -29.76
CA THR A 508 23.11 17.19 -30.10
C THR A 508 24.53 17.71 -30.30
N GLU A 509 25.49 17.15 -29.56
CA GLU A 509 26.88 17.58 -29.59
C GLU A 509 27.79 16.35 -29.60
N ASN A 510 28.68 16.25 -30.59
CA ASN A 510 29.60 15.10 -30.75
C ASN A 510 28.90 13.73 -30.78
N GLY A 511 27.66 13.67 -31.29
CA GLY A 511 26.85 12.46 -31.36
C GLY A 511 26.14 12.07 -30.05
N ILE A 512 26.26 12.90 -29.00
CA ILE A 512 25.54 12.76 -27.73
C ILE A 512 24.29 13.64 -27.78
N VAL A 513 23.14 13.07 -27.45
CA VAL A 513 21.89 13.81 -27.27
C VAL A 513 21.85 14.31 -25.83
N TYR A 514 21.72 15.63 -25.67
CA TYR A 514 21.63 16.31 -24.40
C TYR A 514 20.19 16.77 -24.15
N GLY A 515 19.83 16.83 -22.87
CA GLY A 515 18.52 17.27 -22.40
C GLY A 515 17.73 16.13 -21.76
N ASP A 516 16.91 16.46 -20.79
CA ASP A 516 16.10 15.50 -20.06
C ASP A 516 14.76 15.25 -20.77
N LEU A 517 14.77 14.26 -21.67
CA LEU A 517 13.68 13.95 -22.60
C LEU A 517 12.84 12.73 -22.16
N PRO A 518 11.54 12.65 -22.52
CA PRO A 518 10.68 11.53 -22.14
C PRO A 518 11.15 10.14 -22.60
N GLU A 519 11.98 10.08 -23.64
CA GLU A 519 12.58 8.83 -24.12
C GLU A 519 13.59 8.21 -23.15
N HIS A 520 14.10 8.97 -22.18
CA HIS A 520 15.01 8.49 -21.14
C HIS A 520 14.27 7.88 -19.94
N VAL A 521 12.96 8.06 -19.84
CA VAL A 521 12.15 7.51 -18.75
C VAL A 521 11.66 6.10 -19.10
N ASP A 522 12.07 5.13 -18.29
CA ASP A 522 11.62 3.75 -18.38
C ASP A 522 10.36 3.56 -17.52
N ALA A 523 9.21 3.46 -18.20
CA ALA A 523 7.91 3.38 -17.53
C ALA A 523 7.77 2.16 -16.59
N ALA A 524 8.44 1.04 -16.90
CA ALA A 524 8.38 -0.15 -16.06
C ALA A 524 9.19 0.05 -14.77
N TYR A 525 10.40 0.61 -14.88
CA TYR A 525 11.21 0.96 -13.71
C TYR A 525 10.51 2.01 -12.84
N LEU A 526 9.96 3.07 -13.45
CA LEU A 526 9.21 4.09 -12.73
C LEU A 526 8.01 3.48 -11.98
N ALA A 527 7.29 2.54 -12.61
CA ALA A 527 6.23 1.80 -11.96
C ALA A 527 6.73 0.96 -10.78
N ASP A 528 7.90 0.32 -10.90
CA ASP A 528 8.48 -0.49 -9.83
C ASP A 528 8.91 0.37 -8.61
N VAL A 529 9.46 1.57 -8.84
CA VAL A 529 9.73 2.54 -7.77
C VAL A 529 8.44 3.09 -7.15
N THR A 530 7.42 3.35 -7.98
CA THR A 530 6.10 3.79 -7.51
C THR A 530 5.43 2.70 -6.65
N ARG A 531 5.57 1.42 -7.01
CA ARG A 531 5.10 0.27 -6.21
C ARG A 531 5.75 0.19 -4.84
N LEU A 532 7.07 0.44 -4.76
CA LEU A 532 7.76 0.49 -3.47
C LEU A 532 7.23 1.64 -2.59
N ASN A 533 6.98 2.82 -3.16
CA ASN A 533 6.31 3.90 -2.43
C ASN A 533 4.91 3.48 -1.95
N ALA A 534 4.09 2.93 -2.85
CA ALA A 534 2.71 2.56 -2.57
C ALA A 534 2.60 1.55 -1.42
N VAL A 535 3.41 0.49 -1.44
CA VAL A 535 3.40 -0.54 -0.40
C VAL A 535 3.92 -0.02 0.94
N VAL A 536 4.95 0.82 0.93
CA VAL A 536 5.45 1.48 2.15
C VAL A 536 4.38 2.39 2.77
N LEU A 537 3.69 3.18 1.95
CA LEU A 537 2.65 4.10 2.42
C LEU A 537 1.44 3.35 2.96
N ALA A 538 0.97 2.33 2.23
CA ALA A 538 -0.12 1.46 2.68
C ALA A 538 0.21 0.79 4.02
N HIS A 539 1.46 0.37 4.21
CA HIS A 539 1.87 -0.31 5.44
C HIS A 539 2.11 0.67 6.60
N ILE A 540 2.79 1.80 6.39
CA ILE A 540 3.11 2.76 7.46
C ILE A 540 1.90 3.58 7.92
N ALA A 541 0.94 3.84 7.04
CA ALA A 541 -0.26 4.60 7.37
C ALA A 541 -1.25 3.80 8.22
N ASN A 542 -1.26 2.48 8.07
CA ASN A 542 -2.06 1.55 8.87
C ASN A 542 -1.33 1.06 10.12
N ALA A 543 0.00 1.17 10.17
CA ALA A 543 0.76 0.75 11.34
C ALA A 543 0.44 1.56 12.63
N PRO A 544 0.59 0.94 13.81
CA PRO A 544 0.57 1.67 15.08
C PRO A 544 1.65 2.75 15.18
N SER A 545 1.49 3.66 16.14
CA SER A 545 2.54 4.64 16.41
C SER A 545 3.80 3.91 16.85
N VAL A 546 4.95 4.48 16.48
CA VAL A 546 6.25 4.07 17.02
C VAL A 546 6.19 4.17 18.55
N PRO A 547 6.57 3.12 19.30
CA PRO A 547 6.61 3.17 20.75
C PRO A 547 7.46 4.34 21.24
N THR A 548 6.94 5.10 22.21
CA THR A 548 7.64 6.29 22.71
C THR A 548 8.46 5.94 23.95
N ASN A 549 9.41 6.82 24.30
CA ASN A 549 10.29 6.65 25.46
C ASN A 549 10.94 5.26 25.53
N ALA A 550 11.36 4.69 24.39
CA ALA A 550 12.08 3.43 24.40
C ALA A 550 13.39 3.56 25.19
N ARG A 551 13.64 2.62 26.10
CA ARG A 551 14.75 2.62 27.04
C ARG A 551 15.43 1.27 27.07
N ILE A 552 16.76 1.28 27.10
CA ILE A 552 17.58 0.10 27.37
C ILE A 552 18.09 0.18 28.81
N ILE A 553 17.80 -0.84 29.61
CA ILE A 553 18.08 -0.82 31.05
C ILE A 553 19.54 -1.19 31.29
N VAL A 554 20.27 -0.27 31.95
CA VAL A 554 21.72 -0.37 32.22
C VAL A 554 22.05 -0.17 33.69
N ALA A 555 21.09 -0.46 34.58
CA ALA A 555 21.26 -0.38 36.03
C ALA A 555 22.30 -1.41 36.55
N GLU A 556 22.38 -2.57 35.90
CA GLU A 556 23.28 -3.67 36.26
C GLU A 556 24.11 -4.14 35.05
N LEU A 557 25.24 -4.81 35.32
CA LEU A 557 26.06 -5.44 34.28
C LEU A 557 25.54 -6.86 34.03
N THR A 558 24.80 -7.03 32.93
CA THR A 558 24.19 -8.30 32.51
C THR A 558 24.62 -8.69 31.10
N ASN A 559 24.50 -9.99 30.78
CA ASN A 559 24.64 -10.50 29.42
C ASN A 559 23.31 -10.50 28.65
N ASP A 560 22.20 -10.40 29.38
CA ASP A 560 20.86 -10.23 28.83
C ASP A 560 20.56 -8.75 28.69
N THR A 561 19.67 -8.40 27.76
CA THR A 561 19.26 -7.02 27.52
C THR A 561 17.77 -6.86 27.76
N THR A 562 17.42 -5.94 28.67
CA THR A 562 16.03 -5.56 28.97
C THR A 562 15.72 -4.20 28.36
N LEU A 563 14.59 -4.11 27.65
CA LEU A 563 14.03 -2.87 27.13
C LEU A 563 12.70 -2.56 27.83
N ARG A 564 12.42 -1.27 27.99
CA ARG A 564 11.12 -0.72 28.43
C ARG A 564 10.68 0.39 27.48
N TRP A 565 9.39 0.57 27.31
CA TRP A 565 8.83 1.63 26.46
C TRP A 565 7.44 2.02 26.96
N ASP A 566 6.92 3.10 26.40
CA ASP A 566 5.54 3.51 26.62
C ASP A 566 4.66 2.93 25.51
N ALA A 567 3.43 2.55 25.85
CA ALA A 567 2.51 1.91 24.93
C ALA A 567 2.10 2.87 23.79
N SER A 568 1.96 2.32 22.59
CA SER A 568 1.35 3.03 21.46
C SER A 568 -0.15 3.27 21.75
N PRO A 569 -0.70 4.45 21.41
CA PRO A 569 -2.04 4.85 21.84
C PRO A 569 -3.17 4.18 21.07
N GLU A 570 -2.90 3.56 19.92
CA GLU A 570 -3.92 2.99 19.05
C GLU A 570 -4.56 1.72 19.68
N PRO A 571 -5.90 1.56 19.62
CA PRO A 571 -6.63 0.51 20.33
C PRO A 571 -6.47 -0.90 19.72
N ASP A 572 -5.98 -0.97 18.49
CA ASP A 572 -5.76 -2.17 17.70
C ASP A 572 -4.33 -2.71 17.76
N VAL A 573 -3.44 -2.06 18.53
CA VAL A 573 -2.12 -2.60 18.87
C VAL A 573 -2.27 -4.04 19.41
N ALA A 574 -1.64 -4.99 18.74
CA ALA A 574 -1.67 -6.41 19.11
C ALA A 574 -0.47 -6.78 20.01
N GLY A 575 0.67 -6.13 19.80
CA GLY A 575 1.85 -6.33 20.63
C GLY A 575 3.08 -5.56 20.15
N TYR A 576 4.22 -5.96 20.68
CA TYR A 576 5.51 -5.34 20.43
C TYR A 576 6.57 -6.40 20.10
N GLU A 577 7.53 -6.01 19.27
CA GLU A 577 8.69 -6.81 18.92
C GLU A 577 9.96 -6.06 19.37
N ILE A 578 10.81 -6.72 20.17
CA ILE A 578 12.19 -6.26 20.38
C ILE A 578 13.00 -6.72 19.19
N VAL A 579 13.58 -5.79 18.44
CA VAL A 579 14.41 -6.07 17.25
C VAL A 579 15.88 -5.88 17.58
N TRP A 580 16.75 -6.60 16.87
CA TRP A 580 18.19 -6.39 16.98
C TRP A 580 18.95 -6.55 15.65
N ARG A 581 20.14 -5.95 15.64
CA ARG A 581 21.10 -6.05 14.54
C ARG A 581 22.53 -6.01 15.05
N GLU A 582 23.44 -6.62 14.31
CA GLU A 582 24.87 -6.44 14.53
C GLU A 582 25.22 -4.94 14.42
N THR A 583 26.21 -4.50 15.19
CA THR A 583 26.67 -3.09 15.21
C THR A 583 27.12 -2.59 13.83
N THR A 584 27.51 -3.50 12.93
CA THR A 584 27.92 -3.25 11.54
C THR A 584 26.81 -3.45 10.51
N SER A 585 25.68 -4.07 10.88
CA SER A 585 24.59 -4.34 9.93
C SER A 585 23.80 -3.05 9.65
N PRO A 586 23.51 -2.73 8.38
CA PRO A 586 22.68 -1.57 8.04
C PRO A 586 21.18 -1.82 8.28
N VAL A 587 20.74 -3.07 8.47
CA VAL A 587 19.33 -3.48 8.57
C VAL A 587 19.06 -4.24 9.86
N TRP A 588 17.80 -4.26 10.30
CA TRP A 588 17.35 -5.14 11.38
C TRP A 588 17.42 -6.60 10.91
N GLN A 589 17.87 -7.51 11.77
CA GLN A 589 18.18 -8.89 11.34
C GLN A 589 17.26 -9.93 11.97
N ASP A 590 16.82 -9.69 13.21
CA ASP A 590 15.99 -10.65 13.94
C ASP A 590 15.19 -9.91 15.03
N PHE A 591 14.22 -10.60 15.61
CA PHE A 591 13.30 -10.03 16.58
C PHE A 591 12.74 -11.07 17.56
N LYS A 592 12.23 -10.58 18.69
CA LYS A 592 11.46 -11.34 19.67
C LYS A 592 10.14 -10.63 19.89
N ASP A 593 9.04 -11.33 19.59
CA ASP A 593 7.71 -10.93 19.98
C ASP A 593 7.56 -11.05 21.51
N VAL A 594 7.10 -9.98 22.15
CA VAL A 594 6.86 -9.91 23.60
C VAL A 594 5.39 -9.74 23.95
N GLY A 595 4.50 -9.89 22.95
CA GLY A 595 3.07 -9.65 23.08
C GLY A 595 2.78 -8.21 23.49
N ASN A 596 1.67 -8.00 24.21
CA ASN A 596 1.25 -6.68 24.66
C ASN A 596 1.93 -6.20 25.96
N SER A 597 3.17 -6.63 26.20
CA SER A 597 4.00 -6.13 27.31
C SER A 597 4.72 -4.85 26.89
N THR A 598 4.92 -3.93 27.83
CA THR A 598 5.77 -2.73 27.64
C THR A 598 7.18 -2.88 28.20
N GLU A 599 7.55 -4.12 28.54
CA GLU A 599 8.87 -4.55 28.97
C GLU A 599 9.19 -5.91 28.33
N GLY A 600 10.45 -6.11 27.94
CA GLY A 600 10.91 -7.43 27.54
C GLY A 600 12.42 -7.61 27.66
N THR A 601 12.83 -8.85 27.82
CA THR A 601 14.25 -9.24 27.93
C THR A 601 14.61 -10.24 26.84
N VAL A 602 15.79 -10.05 26.23
CA VAL A 602 16.42 -10.95 25.26
C VAL A 602 17.77 -11.42 25.78
N ASP A 603 18.09 -12.69 25.55
CA ASP A 603 19.37 -13.32 25.94
C ASP A 603 20.48 -12.95 24.94
N LEU A 604 20.71 -11.65 24.78
CA LEU A 604 21.70 -11.06 23.89
C LEU A 604 22.29 -9.83 24.56
N SER A 605 23.61 -9.70 24.55
CA SER A 605 24.29 -8.56 25.17
C SER A 605 24.24 -7.31 24.30
N LYS A 606 23.76 -6.21 24.89
CA LYS A 606 23.85 -4.81 24.41
C LYS A 606 25.25 -4.33 24.05
N ASP A 607 26.29 -5.05 24.44
CA ASP A 607 27.66 -4.71 24.05
C ASP A 607 28.00 -5.24 22.64
N ASN A 608 27.25 -6.25 22.15
CA ASN A 608 27.47 -6.89 20.85
C ASN A 608 26.42 -6.51 19.80
N TRP A 609 25.25 -6.05 20.23
CA TRP A 609 24.07 -5.83 19.39
C TRP A 609 23.47 -4.45 19.60
N ILE A 610 22.89 -3.90 18.55
CA ILE A 610 22.02 -2.74 18.62
C ILE A 610 20.58 -3.24 18.72
N PHE A 611 19.80 -2.65 19.62
CA PHE A 611 18.41 -3.01 19.88
C PHE A 611 17.45 -1.90 19.51
N GLY A 612 16.20 -2.27 19.27
CA GLY A 612 15.07 -1.37 19.10
C GLY A 612 13.77 -2.04 19.49
N VAL A 613 12.69 -1.27 19.49
CA VAL A 613 11.34 -1.81 19.67
C VAL A 613 10.41 -1.26 18.59
N ARG A 614 9.53 -2.10 18.08
CA ARG A 614 8.43 -1.68 17.19
C ARG A 614 7.11 -2.26 17.68
N ALA A 615 6.03 -1.56 17.39
CA ALA A 615 4.67 -2.05 17.61
C ALA A 615 4.16 -2.78 16.36
N TYR A 616 3.23 -3.71 16.55
CA TYR A 616 2.44 -4.29 15.48
C TYR A 616 0.95 -4.34 15.87
N ASP A 617 0.07 -4.18 14.88
CA ASP A 617 -1.38 -4.27 15.07
C ASP A 617 -1.92 -5.68 14.78
N ARG A 618 -3.25 -5.81 14.85
CA ARG A 618 -3.95 -7.08 14.59
C ARG A 618 -3.94 -7.52 13.13
N ASP A 619 -3.66 -6.61 12.21
CA ASP A 619 -3.54 -6.85 10.77
C ASP A 619 -2.10 -7.16 10.35
N GLY A 620 -1.14 -7.02 11.28
CA GLY A 620 0.26 -7.34 11.09
C GLY A 620 1.09 -6.18 10.53
N TYR A 621 0.52 -4.96 10.42
CA TYR A 621 1.31 -3.78 10.10
C TYR A 621 2.20 -3.44 11.28
N ARG A 622 3.39 -2.95 10.95
CA ARG A 622 4.47 -2.67 11.91
C ARG A 622 4.84 -1.21 11.84
N SER A 623 5.08 -0.61 13.01
CA SER A 623 5.66 0.73 13.09
C SER A 623 7.12 0.71 12.64
N PRO A 624 7.70 1.86 12.27
CA PRO A 624 9.14 2.05 12.33
C PRO A 624 9.70 1.71 13.71
N VAL A 625 11.00 1.42 13.76
CA VAL A 625 11.67 1.03 15.01
C VAL A 625 12.00 2.26 15.85
N ALA A 626 11.59 2.24 17.11
CA ALA A 626 12.04 3.17 18.14
C ALA A 626 13.45 2.79 18.60
N PHE A 627 14.39 3.72 18.48
CA PHE A 627 15.73 3.55 19.01
C PHE A 627 15.77 3.88 20.51
N PRO A 628 16.24 2.97 21.39
CA PRO A 628 16.14 3.13 22.82
C PRO A 628 17.29 3.95 23.41
N MET A 629 17.01 4.70 24.48
CA MET A 629 18.01 5.45 25.24
C MET A 629 18.42 4.72 26.52
N PRO A 630 19.68 4.80 26.99
CA PRO A 630 20.08 4.15 28.23
C PRO A 630 19.36 4.73 29.45
N ALA A 631 18.85 3.86 30.32
CA ALA A 631 18.21 4.23 31.58
C ALA A 631 18.75 3.37 32.76
N ARG A 632 18.86 3.98 33.94
CA ARG A 632 19.34 3.32 35.19
C ARG A 632 18.21 3.01 36.18
N GLU A 633 16.99 2.90 35.68
CA GLU A 633 15.76 2.70 36.46
C GLU A 633 15.52 1.25 36.90
#